data_AF-A0ABD7TWA4-F1
#
_entry.id   AF-A0ABD7TWA4-F1
#
_cell.length_a   1.000
_cell.length_b   1.000
_cell.length_c   1.000
_cell.angle_alpha   90.00
_cell.angle_beta   90.00
_cell.angle_gamma   90.00
#
_symmetry.space_group_name_H-M   'P 1'
#
loop_
_entity.id
_entity.type
_entity.pdbx_description
1 polymer ?
#
loop_
_entity_poly.entity_id
_entity_poly.type
_entity_poly.pdbx_seq_one_letter_code
_entity_poly.pdbx_strand_id
1 'polypeptide(L)'
;MDFIKKYKWFIISGIVVLAVIILLTFVFIKNKKVNVEDDVKVEFSGYNGSGYAHITDKSLEKITNKLLAQALRQADFKNKDVIEMIEKGNTDDLDSEKFTKEEQDQLLKAGKILESFDLDIDKEDKLSNGDKIKVTLKIKKNMSKEYQLKAKEFTKEFKVSGLKNPKSLDAKSLFEGLNPTFTGLNGSGQLHLLYKDAPESIKKLSLSSFEFTVPNNGKLKNGDKIKLEVPEEVVKQINDSESTNFKGNTTYELEVKDLKDINKLENVSALLEDNTKLINDRFKSSSYSKSSTEQIGQYFKTSNNVESEFAFGSSDSDDTSEKISPVNDIEDTRVTLITAVKVTETSKYSDPEVKYAYSGYSNYLLEGNRLTKDDTTREIDELNSEEDLEEFNNTLDSNGFIAL
;
A
#
# COMPACT_ATOMS: atom_id res chain seq x y z
N MET A 1 78.77 55.64 -0.79
CA MET A 1 77.82 55.91 0.32
C MET A 1 76.96 57.16 0.13
N ASP A 2 77.27 58.07 -0.82
CA ASP A 2 76.52 59.34 -0.98
C ASP A 2 75.17 59.25 -1.68
N PHE A 3 74.94 58.26 -2.55
CA PHE A 3 73.67 58.10 -3.27
C PHE A 3 72.50 57.80 -2.31
N ILE A 4 72.69 56.86 -1.37
CA ILE A 4 71.69 56.47 -0.38
C ILE A 4 71.37 57.63 0.57
N LYS A 5 72.35 58.48 0.92
CA LYS A 5 72.11 59.68 1.74
C LYS A 5 71.36 60.77 0.97
N LYS A 6 71.71 60.99 -0.30
CA LYS A 6 71.10 62.03 -1.15
C LYS A 6 69.64 61.73 -1.52
N TYR A 7 69.27 60.46 -1.69
CA TYR A 7 67.92 60.04 -2.07
C TYR A 7 67.15 59.32 -0.94
N LYS A 8 67.66 59.33 0.31
CA LYS A 8 67.08 58.62 1.46
C LYS A 8 65.58 58.87 1.63
N TRP A 9 65.15 60.12 1.45
CA TRP A 9 63.74 60.53 1.56
C TRP A 9 62.86 60.02 0.42
N PHE A 10 63.38 59.93 -0.81
CA PHE A 10 62.67 59.34 -1.95
C PHE A 10 62.55 57.81 -1.82
N ILE A 11 63.59 57.14 -1.29
CA ILE A 11 63.58 55.69 -1.04
C ILE A 11 62.60 55.35 0.10
N ILE A 12 62.60 56.12 1.20
CA ILE A 12 61.65 55.95 2.30
C ILE A 12 60.21 56.20 1.82
N SER A 13 59.99 57.26 1.03
CA SER A 13 58.68 57.56 0.43
C SER A 13 58.20 56.42 -0.48
N GLY A 14 59.08 55.87 -1.33
CA GLY A 14 58.77 54.71 -2.17
C GLY A 14 58.38 53.47 -1.36
N ILE A 15 59.11 53.15 -0.29
CA ILE A 15 58.80 52.01 0.60
C ILE A 15 57.46 52.21 1.32
N VAL A 16 57.18 53.42 1.80
CA VAL A 16 55.91 53.74 2.49
C VAL A 16 54.72 53.60 1.53
N VAL A 17 54.83 54.11 0.29
CA VAL A 17 53.79 53.96 -0.73
C VAL A 17 53.56 52.49 -1.08
N LEU A 18 54.63 51.71 -1.23
CA LEU A 18 54.54 50.28 -1.55
C LEU A 18 53.93 49.49 -0.39
N ALA A 19 54.28 49.81 0.86
CA ALA A 19 53.64 49.26 2.05
C ALA A 19 52.15 49.61 2.12
N VAL A 20 51.77 50.85 1.82
CA VAL A 20 50.35 51.29 1.76
C VAL A 20 49.59 50.56 0.66
N ILE A 21 50.18 50.34 -0.53
CA ILE A 21 49.55 49.57 -1.61
C ILE A 21 49.36 48.10 -1.19
N ILE A 22 50.35 47.48 -0.53
CA ILE A 22 50.21 46.11 0.02
C ILE A 22 49.10 46.07 1.09
N LEU A 23 49.02 47.09 1.94
CA LEU A 23 48.00 47.18 2.99
C LEU A 23 46.60 47.38 2.38
N LEU A 24 46.46 48.25 1.38
CA LEU A 24 45.22 48.51 0.65
C LEU A 24 44.75 47.28 -0.13
N THR A 25 45.67 46.57 -0.80
CA THR A 25 45.35 45.32 -1.51
C THR A 25 44.94 44.21 -0.54
N PHE A 26 45.61 44.09 0.60
CA PHE A 26 45.25 43.13 1.66
C PHE A 26 43.87 43.44 2.26
N VAL A 27 43.59 44.71 2.59
CA VAL A 27 42.28 45.16 3.07
C VAL A 27 41.19 44.95 2.02
N PHE A 28 41.48 45.19 0.75
CA PHE A 28 40.55 44.98 -0.36
C PHE A 28 40.20 43.50 -0.54
N ILE A 29 41.19 42.60 -0.52
CA ILE A 29 40.97 41.14 -0.62
C ILE A 29 40.15 40.64 0.57
N LYS A 30 40.48 41.09 1.79
CA LYS A 30 39.78 40.73 3.03
C LYS A 30 38.30 41.15 3.03
N ASN A 31 38.00 42.30 2.46
CA ASN A 31 36.64 42.87 2.45
C ASN A 31 35.83 42.54 1.18
N LYS A 32 36.43 41.90 0.18
CA LYS A 32 35.71 41.47 -1.03
C LYS A 32 34.71 40.37 -0.68
N LYS A 33 33.45 40.56 -1.05
CA LYS A 33 32.42 39.52 -0.88
C LYS A 33 32.63 38.40 -1.89
N VAL A 34 32.80 37.17 -1.41
CA VAL A 34 32.82 35.98 -2.26
C VAL A 34 31.41 35.72 -2.82
N ASN A 35 31.31 35.30 -4.08
CA ASN A 35 30.06 34.86 -4.69
C ASN A 35 30.14 33.36 -5.00
N VAL A 36 29.12 32.61 -4.59
CA VAL A 36 29.00 31.16 -4.76
C VAL A 36 27.67 30.75 -5.42
N GLU A 37 26.86 31.73 -5.84
CA GLU A 37 25.54 31.50 -6.46
C GLU A 37 25.62 30.58 -7.70
N ASP A 38 26.67 30.71 -8.51
CA ASP A 38 26.88 29.90 -9.72
C ASP A 38 27.43 28.51 -9.42
N ASP A 39 27.86 28.25 -8.19
CA ASP A 39 28.35 26.94 -7.76
C ASP A 39 27.22 26.02 -7.29
N VAL A 40 26.03 26.57 -7.03
CA VAL A 40 24.84 25.81 -6.60
C VAL A 40 24.32 24.93 -7.73
N LYS A 41 24.30 23.62 -7.49
CA LYS A 41 23.68 22.61 -8.35
C LYS A 41 22.73 21.75 -7.53
N VAL A 42 21.49 21.68 -7.99
CA VAL A 42 20.43 20.87 -7.38
C VAL A 42 20.13 19.68 -8.29
N GLU A 43 20.00 18.49 -7.71
CA GLU A 43 19.50 17.29 -8.38
C GLU A 43 18.11 16.92 -7.88
N PHE A 44 17.29 16.42 -8.81
CA PHE A 44 15.92 16.00 -8.55
C PHE A 44 15.79 14.49 -8.77
N SER A 45 15.12 13.81 -7.84
CA SER A 45 14.91 12.36 -7.89
C SER A 45 13.51 11.98 -7.44
N GLY A 46 13.10 10.73 -7.72
CA GLY A 46 11.77 10.22 -7.37
C GLY A 46 10.72 10.42 -8.47
N TYR A 47 9.46 10.56 -8.04
CA TYR A 47 8.29 10.62 -8.92
C TYR A 47 7.56 11.95 -8.82
N ASN A 48 6.80 12.28 -9.85
CA ASN A 48 5.99 13.48 -9.90
C ASN A 48 4.91 13.47 -8.81
N GLY A 49 5.01 14.37 -7.84
CA GLY A 49 4.13 14.46 -6.66
C GLY A 49 4.81 14.00 -5.36
N SER A 50 5.85 13.18 -5.47
CA SER A 50 6.63 12.63 -4.35
C SER A 50 8.14 12.77 -4.61
N GLY A 51 8.54 13.80 -5.37
CA GLY A 51 9.92 14.02 -5.77
C GLY A 51 10.73 14.71 -4.68
N TYR A 52 12.05 14.54 -4.75
CA TYR A 52 13.02 15.08 -3.81
C TYR A 52 14.00 16.01 -4.51
N ALA A 53 14.47 17.03 -3.79
CA ALA A 53 15.54 17.92 -4.22
C ALA A 53 16.66 17.93 -3.18
N HIS A 54 17.90 17.94 -3.66
CA HIS A 54 19.06 18.13 -2.80
C HIS A 54 20.16 18.87 -3.54
N ILE A 55 20.96 19.65 -2.82
CA ILE A 55 22.20 20.24 -3.34
C ILE A 55 23.21 19.11 -3.47
N THR A 56 23.83 18.96 -4.64
CA THR A 56 24.80 17.86 -4.86
C THR A 56 25.99 17.98 -3.93
N ASP A 57 26.53 16.86 -3.44
CA ASP A 57 27.68 16.86 -2.52
C ASP A 57 28.86 17.68 -3.05
N LYS A 58 29.18 17.52 -4.34
CA LYS A 58 30.23 18.29 -5.03
C LYS A 58 29.97 19.79 -5.06
N SER A 59 28.70 20.19 -5.18
CA SER A 59 28.31 21.61 -5.14
C SER A 59 28.45 22.15 -3.73
N LEU A 60 27.94 21.42 -2.73
CA LEU A 60 28.02 21.79 -1.32
C LEU A 60 29.47 21.92 -0.86
N GLU A 61 30.33 20.98 -1.23
CA GLU A 61 31.77 21.01 -0.95
C GLU A 61 32.42 22.25 -1.57
N LYS A 62 32.20 22.49 -2.87
CA LYS A 62 32.76 23.65 -3.57
C LYS A 62 32.32 24.99 -2.95
N ILE A 63 31.05 25.10 -2.57
CA ILE A 63 30.50 26.27 -1.89
C ILE A 63 31.21 26.45 -0.54
N THR A 64 31.22 25.40 0.28
CA THR A 64 31.79 25.43 1.64
C THR A 64 33.27 25.77 1.61
N ASN A 65 34.04 25.20 0.68
CA ASN A 65 35.46 25.48 0.50
C ASN A 65 35.73 26.94 0.15
N LYS A 66 34.96 27.53 -0.77
CA LYS A 66 35.09 28.96 -1.12
C LYS A 66 34.73 29.87 0.06
N LEU A 67 33.69 29.53 0.83
CA LEU A 67 33.28 30.29 2.00
C LEU A 67 34.31 30.18 3.13
N LEU A 68 34.88 28.99 3.36
CA LEU A 68 35.95 28.74 4.32
C LEU A 68 37.23 29.51 3.95
N ALA A 69 37.66 29.45 2.69
CA ALA A 69 38.78 30.24 2.20
C ALA A 69 38.59 31.74 2.45
N GLN A 70 37.36 32.24 2.26
CA GLN A 70 37.01 33.63 2.55
C GLN A 70 36.97 33.95 4.06
N ALA A 71 36.57 33.00 4.91
CA ALA A 71 36.63 33.12 6.36
C ALA A 71 38.08 33.16 6.88
N LEU A 72 38.97 32.32 6.34
CA LEU A 72 40.40 32.30 6.66
C LEU A 72 41.09 33.63 6.32
N ARG A 73 40.79 34.19 5.14
CA ARG A 73 41.28 35.54 4.76
C ARG A 73 40.80 36.62 5.74
N GLN A 74 39.58 36.53 6.25
CA GLN A 74 39.04 37.45 7.27
C GLN A 74 39.67 37.27 8.64
N ALA A 75 40.08 36.05 8.97
CA ALA A 75 40.80 35.74 10.19
C ALA A 75 42.30 36.12 10.14
N ASP A 76 42.77 36.71 9.03
CA ASP A 76 44.17 37.07 8.80
C ASP A 76 45.12 35.87 8.66
N PHE A 77 44.58 34.70 8.27
CA PHE A 77 45.36 33.50 7.97
C PHE A 77 46.27 33.72 6.76
N LYS A 78 47.58 33.53 6.93
CA LYS A 78 48.59 33.96 5.96
C LYS A 78 49.08 32.87 5.01
N ASN A 79 48.91 31.60 5.37
CA ASN A 79 49.41 30.49 4.57
C ASN A 79 48.56 30.34 3.29
N LYS A 80 49.10 30.85 2.17
CA LYS A 80 48.42 30.89 0.88
C LYS A 80 48.26 29.51 0.25
N ASP A 81 49.21 28.63 0.46
CA ASP A 81 49.20 27.27 -0.11
C ASP A 81 48.03 26.48 0.48
N VAL A 82 47.79 26.60 1.79
CA VAL A 82 46.63 25.99 2.46
C VAL A 82 45.31 26.56 1.95
N ILE A 83 45.22 27.89 1.78
CA ILE A 83 44.01 28.52 1.22
C ILE A 83 43.75 28.01 -0.21
N GLU A 84 44.79 27.88 -1.03
CA GLU A 84 44.67 27.38 -2.40
C GLU A 84 44.31 25.90 -2.44
N MET A 85 44.83 25.07 -1.53
CA MET A 85 44.44 23.67 -1.35
C MET A 85 42.95 23.54 -1.03
N ILE A 86 42.45 24.32 -0.07
CA ILE A 86 41.03 24.36 0.30
C ILE A 86 40.18 24.77 -0.90
N GLU A 87 40.53 25.84 -1.61
CA GLU A 87 39.77 26.31 -2.77
C GLU A 87 39.69 25.27 -3.90
N LYS A 88 40.68 24.37 -3.98
CA LYS A 88 40.72 23.26 -4.94
C LYS A 88 40.05 21.97 -4.43
N GLY A 89 39.63 21.92 -3.16
CA GLY A 89 39.09 20.71 -2.53
C GLY A 89 40.14 19.66 -2.15
N ASN A 90 41.43 20.03 -2.11
CA ASN A 90 42.52 19.13 -1.79
C ASN A 90 42.86 19.21 -0.30
N THR A 91 41.92 18.84 0.58
CA THR A 91 42.06 19.04 2.03
C THR A 91 42.59 17.83 2.80
N ASP A 92 42.72 16.66 2.16
CA ASP A 92 43.09 15.40 2.82
C ASP A 92 44.48 15.43 3.47
N ASP A 93 45.39 16.24 2.94
CA ASP A 93 46.76 16.40 3.45
C ASP A 93 46.91 17.51 4.51
N LEU A 94 45.81 18.17 4.90
CA LEU A 94 45.84 19.26 5.89
C LEU A 94 45.89 18.70 7.31
N ASP A 95 47.06 18.80 7.92
CA ASP A 95 47.28 18.46 9.32
C ASP A 95 47.33 19.73 10.19
N SER A 96 46.27 19.93 10.99
CA SER A 96 46.13 21.11 11.84
C SER A 96 47.17 21.18 12.97
N GLU A 97 47.82 20.08 13.32
CA GLU A 97 48.85 20.03 14.36
C GLU A 97 50.18 20.63 13.89
N LYS A 98 50.38 20.75 12.57
CA LYS A 98 51.57 21.39 11.98
C LYS A 98 51.48 22.91 11.94
N PHE A 99 50.33 23.48 12.26
CA PHE A 99 50.13 24.93 12.28
C PHE A 99 50.72 25.56 13.53
N THR A 100 51.21 26.79 13.38
CA THR A 100 51.64 27.59 14.54
C THR A 100 50.44 27.91 15.44
N LYS A 101 50.71 28.29 16.68
CA LYS A 101 49.65 28.70 17.61
C LYS A 101 48.82 29.85 17.03
N GLU A 102 49.48 30.82 16.38
CA GLU A 102 48.80 31.92 15.70
C GLU A 102 47.88 31.42 14.57
N GLU A 103 48.32 30.48 13.75
CA GLU A 103 47.52 29.89 12.67
C GLU A 103 46.31 29.10 13.21
N GLN A 104 46.48 28.39 14.33
CA GLN A 104 45.39 27.69 15.02
C GLN A 104 44.33 28.68 15.55
N ASP A 105 44.75 29.78 16.18
CA ASP A 105 43.84 30.84 16.64
C ASP A 105 43.06 31.47 15.47
N GLN A 106 43.72 31.61 14.30
CA GLN A 106 43.09 32.11 13.08
C GLN A 106 42.10 31.11 12.47
N LEU A 107 42.38 29.80 12.52
CA LEU A 107 41.45 28.74 12.13
C LEU A 107 40.20 28.74 13.01
N LEU A 108 40.36 28.84 14.33
CA LEU A 108 39.24 28.95 15.27
C LEU A 108 38.38 30.19 14.98
N LYS A 109 39.03 31.33 14.67
CA LYS A 109 38.32 32.56 14.27
C LYS A 109 37.59 32.37 12.94
N ALA A 110 38.19 31.70 11.96
CA ALA A 110 37.55 31.40 10.67
C ALA A 110 36.34 30.47 10.84
N GLY A 111 36.41 29.47 11.72
CA GLY A 111 35.27 28.61 12.07
C GLY A 111 34.08 29.43 12.59
N LYS A 112 34.32 30.33 13.56
CA LYS A 112 33.28 31.26 14.06
C LYS A 112 32.71 32.18 13.00
N ILE A 113 33.52 32.61 12.03
CA ILE A 113 33.05 33.39 10.88
C ILE A 113 32.16 32.52 9.98
N LEU A 114 32.53 31.27 9.74
CA LEU A 114 31.82 30.35 8.87
C LEU A 114 30.44 29.98 9.44
N GLU A 115 30.28 29.91 10.76
CA GLU A 115 28.98 29.72 11.42
C GLU A 115 27.96 30.83 11.13
N SER A 116 28.41 31.98 10.61
CA SER A 116 27.55 33.12 10.31
C SER A 116 26.78 33.02 9.00
N PHE A 117 26.95 31.99 8.17
CA PHE A 117 26.09 31.78 7.00
C PHE A 117 25.02 30.71 7.26
N ASP A 118 23.98 30.75 6.43
CA ASP A 118 22.92 29.77 6.35
C ASP A 118 22.64 29.49 4.87
N LEU A 119 22.62 28.22 4.48
CA LEU A 119 22.33 27.76 3.12
C LEU A 119 21.13 26.83 3.19
N ASP A 120 20.02 27.30 2.65
CA ASP A 120 18.70 26.70 2.84
C ASP A 120 18.02 26.43 1.49
N ILE A 121 17.18 25.41 1.44
CA ILE A 121 16.32 25.06 0.31
C ILE A 121 14.86 25.04 0.82
N ASP A 122 14.01 25.86 0.22
CA ASP A 122 12.67 26.11 0.76
C ASP A 122 11.70 24.92 0.66
N LYS A 123 11.96 23.97 -0.24
CA LYS A 123 11.15 22.75 -0.44
C LYS A 123 12.04 21.60 -0.95
N GLU A 124 12.17 20.57 -0.13
CA GLU A 124 13.01 19.40 -0.41
C GLU A 124 12.23 18.15 -0.84
N ASP A 125 10.94 18.07 -0.51
CA ASP A 125 10.10 16.90 -0.77
C ASP A 125 8.75 17.26 -1.45
N LYS A 126 7.96 16.23 -1.79
CA LYS A 126 6.63 16.37 -2.40
C LYS A 126 6.66 17.27 -3.64
N LEU A 127 7.71 17.13 -4.44
CA LEU A 127 7.96 17.92 -5.62
C LEU A 127 7.28 17.32 -6.85
N SER A 128 6.82 18.20 -7.73
CA SER A 128 6.32 17.85 -9.07
C SER A 128 7.16 18.53 -10.15
N ASN A 129 7.25 17.92 -11.34
CA ASN A 129 7.82 18.53 -12.52
C ASN A 129 7.11 19.87 -12.80
N GLY A 130 7.87 20.94 -12.90
CA GLY A 130 7.35 22.30 -13.04
C GLY A 130 7.28 23.11 -11.76
N ASP A 131 7.38 22.47 -10.58
CA ASP A 131 7.54 23.18 -9.32
C ASP A 131 8.78 24.08 -9.37
N LYS A 132 8.76 25.13 -8.56
CA LYS A 132 9.88 26.04 -8.36
C LYS A 132 10.33 25.94 -6.92
N ILE A 133 11.61 25.70 -6.73
CA ILE A 133 12.27 25.71 -5.43
C ILE A 133 13.29 26.84 -5.39
N LYS A 134 13.65 27.30 -4.20
CA LYS A 134 14.62 28.38 -3.99
C LYS A 134 15.72 27.92 -3.06
N VAL A 135 16.95 28.04 -3.53
CA VAL A 135 18.14 27.92 -2.70
C VAL A 135 18.56 29.31 -2.26
N THR A 136 18.72 29.50 -0.96
CA THR A 136 19.01 30.80 -0.36
C THR A 136 20.25 30.74 0.50
N LEU A 137 21.21 31.63 0.24
CA LEU A 137 22.34 31.89 1.14
C LEU A 137 22.12 33.21 1.87
N LYS A 138 22.06 33.15 3.20
CA LYS A 138 21.90 34.30 4.09
C LYS A 138 23.08 34.41 5.06
N ILE A 139 23.41 35.64 5.46
CA ILE A 139 24.37 35.91 6.52
C ILE A 139 23.61 36.32 7.79
N LYS A 140 23.82 35.57 8.86
CA LYS A 140 23.22 35.76 10.19
C LYS A 140 23.63 37.13 10.75
N LYS A 141 22.63 37.98 11.01
CA LYS A 141 22.83 39.38 11.45
C LYS A 141 23.04 39.54 12.95
N ASN A 142 22.77 38.51 13.74
CA ASN A 142 22.92 38.50 15.19
C ASN A 142 24.39 38.32 15.66
N MET A 143 25.33 38.11 14.74
CA MET A 143 26.76 38.02 15.02
C MET A 143 27.42 39.41 14.97
N SER A 144 28.47 39.62 15.79
CA SER A 144 29.32 40.83 15.70
C SER A 144 29.86 41.01 14.28
N LYS A 145 30.01 42.26 13.83
CA LYS A 145 30.46 42.60 12.46
C LYS A 145 31.81 41.98 12.09
N GLU A 146 32.64 41.66 13.08
CA GLU A 146 33.95 41.01 12.89
C GLU A 146 33.84 39.50 12.57
N TYR A 147 32.75 38.86 12.95
CA TYR A 147 32.45 37.44 12.69
C TYR A 147 31.43 37.24 11.57
N GLN A 148 30.96 38.32 10.93
CA GLN A 148 30.06 38.22 9.78
C GLN A 148 30.83 37.95 8.50
N LEU A 149 30.62 36.76 7.93
CA LEU A 149 31.24 36.33 6.68
C LEU A 149 30.95 37.33 5.55
N LYS A 150 32.01 37.78 4.88
CA LYS A 150 31.91 38.56 3.65
C LYS A 150 31.59 37.65 2.45
N ALA A 151 30.32 37.26 2.33
CA ALA A 151 29.77 36.62 1.13
C ALA A 151 28.62 37.45 0.55
N LYS A 152 28.32 37.25 -0.73
CA LYS A 152 27.11 37.78 -1.37
C LYS A 152 25.95 36.85 -1.02
N GLU A 153 24.96 37.39 -0.32
CA GLU A 153 23.66 36.73 -0.13
C GLU A 153 22.97 36.60 -1.49
N PHE A 154 22.25 35.50 -1.70
CA PHE A 154 21.46 35.28 -2.91
C PHE A 154 20.24 34.42 -2.61
N THR A 155 19.27 34.49 -3.52
CA THR A 155 18.16 33.54 -3.62
C THR A 155 18.06 33.14 -5.07
N LYS A 156 18.30 31.86 -5.37
CA LYS A 156 18.33 31.30 -6.71
C LYS A 156 17.19 30.31 -6.88
N GLU A 157 16.37 30.51 -7.89
CA GLU A 157 15.23 29.67 -8.21
C GLU A 157 15.64 28.54 -9.17
N PHE A 158 15.23 27.30 -8.88
CA PHE A 158 15.38 26.14 -9.74
C PHE A 158 14.01 25.60 -10.11
N LYS A 159 13.84 25.26 -11.39
CA LYS A 159 12.63 24.59 -11.87
C LYS A 159 12.83 23.08 -11.80
N VAL A 160 11.97 22.38 -11.07
CA VAL A 160 11.98 20.92 -10.93
C VAL A 160 11.70 20.30 -12.29
N SER A 161 12.56 19.36 -12.69
CA SER A 161 12.40 18.60 -13.93
C SER A 161 13.07 17.24 -13.83
N GLY A 162 12.65 16.28 -14.65
CA GLY A 162 13.24 14.94 -14.71
C GLY A 162 12.66 13.93 -13.73
N LEU A 163 11.63 14.30 -12.94
CA LEU A 163 10.91 13.35 -12.08
C LEU A 163 10.12 12.36 -12.94
N LYS A 164 10.09 11.09 -12.53
CA LYS A 164 9.34 10.04 -13.25
C LYS A 164 7.84 10.23 -13.03
N ASN A 165 7.01 9.92 -14.03
CA ASN A 165 5.56 9.90 -13.79
C ASN A 165 5.16 8.64 -13.01
N PRO A 166 4.36 8.75 -11.95
CA PRO A 166 3.82 7.58 -11.26
C PRO A 166 2.91 6.80 -12.20
N LYS A 167 2.92 5.47 -12.06
CA LYS A 167 1.96 4.61 -12.74
C LYS A 167 0.56 4.88 -12.20
N SER A 168 -0.47 4.62 -12.99
CA SER A 168 -1.85 4.68 -12.51
C SER A 168 -2.39 3.29 -12.28
N LEU A 169 -3.11 3.12 -11.19
CA LEU A 169 -3.91 1.95 -10.91
C LEU A 169 -5.38 2.39 -10.75
N ASP A 170 -6.30 1.69 -11.38
CA ASP A 170 -7.74 1.91 -11.24
C ASP A 170 -8.41 0.67 -10.62
N ALA A 171 -9.68 0.81 -10.22
CA ALA A 171 -10.42 -0.30 -9.60
C ALA A 171 -10.46 -1.54 -10.50
N LYS A 172 -10.65 -1.36 -11.81
CA LYS A 172 -10.66 -2.46 -12.77
C LYS A 172 -9.36 -3.26 -12.75
N SER A 173 -8.22 -2.59 -12.92
CA SER A 173 -6.91 -3.23 -12.97
C SER A 173 -6.54 -3.88 -11.64
N LEU A 174 -6.99 -3.29 -10.52
CA LEU A 174 -6.83 -3.89 -9.19
C LEU A 174 -7.59 -5.20 -9.09
N PHE A 175 -8.90 -5.21 -9.38
CA PHE A 175 -9.73 -6.40 -9.25
C PHE A 175 -9.36 -7.47 -10.28
N GLU A 176 -9.12 -7.13 -11.55
CA GLU A 176 -8.63 -8.08 -12.56
C GLU A 176 -7.27 -8.68 -12.14
N GLY A 177 -6.40 -7.87 -11.52
CA GLY A 177 -5.13 -8.34 -10.96
C GLY A 177 -5.27 -9.28 -9.74
N LEU A 178 -6.41 -9.24 -9.05
CA LEU A 178 -6.80 -10.17 -7.99
C LEU A 178 -7.60 -11.38 -8.53
N ASN A 179 -7.61 -11.59 -9.85
CA ASN A 179 -8.19 -12.76 -10.52
C ASN A 179 -9.52 -13.26 -9.91
N PRO A 180 -10.62 -12.50 -10.09
CA PRO A 180 -11.91 -12.80 -9.49
C PRO A 180 -12.40 -14.16 -10.00
N THR A 181 -12.65 -15.08 -9.09
CA THR A 181 -13.03 -16.46 -9.41
C THR A 181 -14.34 -16.81 -8.74
N PHE A 182 -15.30 -17.26 -9.54
CA PHE A 182 -16.59 -17.74 -9.04
C PHE A 182 -16.52 -19.25 -8.79
N THR A 183 -16.96 -19.69 -7.60
CA THR A 183 -17.12 -21.11 -7.26
C THR A 183 -18.50 -21.38 -6.69
N GLY A 184 -18.82 -22.64 -6.39
CA GLY A 184 -20.16 -23.03 -5.97
C GLY A 184 -21.05 -23.50 -7.11
N LEU A 185 -22.35 -23.45 -6.86
CA LEU A 185 -23.41 -23.79 -7.80
C LEU A 185 -24.24 -22.55 -8.13
N ASN A 186 -24.95 -22.58 -9.25
CA ASN A 186 -25.81 -21.49 -9.67
C ASN A 186 -26.94 -21.28 -8.65
N GLY A 187 -27.00 -20.10 -8.03
CA GLY A 187 -27.92 -19.79 -6.92
C GLY A 187 -27.26 -19.87 -5.53
N SER A 188 -26.09 -20.48 -5.43
CA SER A 188 -25.28 -20.57 -4.21
C SER A 188 -23.79 -20.23 -4.48
N GLY A 189 -23.55 -19.35 -5.45
CA GLY A 189 -22.21 -19.02 -5.90
C GLY A 189 -21.48 -18.07 -4.97
N GLN A 190 -20.16 -18.15 -4.98
CA GLN A 190 -19.25 -17.31 -4.20
C GLN A 190 -18.20 -16.68 -5.11
N LEU A 191 -17.81 -15.45 -4.79
CA LEU A 191 -16.68 -14.76 -5.39
C LEU A 191 -15.47 -14.89 -4.45
N HIS A 192 -14.34 -15.27 -5.04
CA HIS A 192 -13.03 -15.23 -4.39
C HIS A 192 -12.10 -14.28 -5.15
N LEU A 193 -11.20 -13.64 -4.41
CA LEU A 193 -10.11 -12.84 -4.96
C LEU A 193 -8.81 -13.61 -4.77
N LEU A 194 -8.20 -14.06 -5.87
CA LEU A 194 -6.98 -14.85 -5.87
C LEU A 194 -5.73 -13.97 -5.95
N TYR A 195 -4.88 -14.06 -4.93
CA TYR A 195 -3.65 -13.27 -4.80
C TYR A 195 -2.38 -14.00 -5.29
N LYS A 196 -2.39 -15.34 -5.32
CA LYS A 196 -1.23 -16.19 -5.64
C LYS A 196 -0.54 -15.80 -6.96
N ASP A 197 -1.34 -15.60 -8.00
CA ASP A 197 -0.89 -15.26 -9.35
C ASP A 197 -1.03 -13.77 -9.68
N ALA A 198 -1.25 -12.93 -8.67
CA ALA A 198 -1.38 -11.49 -8.88
C ALA A 198 -0.09 -10.90 -9.48
N PRO A 199 -0.20 -9.88 -10.35
CA PRO A 199 0.97 -9.24 -10.94
C PRO A 199 1.78 -8.50 -9.88
N GLU A 200 3.09 -8.31 -10.13
CA GLU A 200 4.02 -7.66 -9.19
C GLU A 200 3.58 -6.27 -8.72
N SER A 201 2.83 -5.52 -9.54
CA SER A 201 2.27 -4.23 -9.15
C SER A 201 1.23 -4.35 -8.03
N ILE A 202 0.50 -5.47 -7.98
CA ILE A 202 -0.52 -5.77 -6.97
C ILE A 202 0.14 -6.43 -5.75
N LYS A 203 1.13 -7.31 -5.97
CA LYS A 203 1.86 -7.99 -4.88
C LYS A 203 2.58 -7.01 -3.94
N LYS A 204 3.07 -5.89 -4.46
CA LYS A 204 3.72 -4.83 -3.67
C LYS A 204 2.78 -4.08 -2.74
N LEU A 205 1.46 -4.20 -2.93
CA LEU A 205 0.46 -3.54 -2.11
C LEU A 205 0.07 -4.36 -0.88
N SER A 206 0.57 -5.59 -0.72
CA SER A 206 0.30 -6.44 0.46
C SER A 206 -1.19 -6.53 0.81
N LEU A 207 -2.03 -6.82 -0.19
CA LEU A 207 -3.48 -6.67 -0.06
C LEU A 207 -4.18 -7.75 0.78
N SER A 208 -3.45 -8.78 1.21
CA SER A 208 -4.00 -9.93 1.94
C SER A 208 -4.63 -9.58 3.30
N SER A 209 -4.31 -8.42 3.87
CA SER A 209 -4.88 -7.95 5.13
C SER A 209 -6.14 -7.10 4.97
N PHE A 210 -6.54 -6.77 3.74
CA PHE A 210 -7.71 -5.94 3.49
C PHE A 210 -8.94 -6.78 3.18
N GLU A 211 -10.05 -6.35 3.75
CA GLU A 211 -11.37 -6.92 3.50
C GLU A 211 -12.07 -6.15 2.36
N PHE A 212 -12.64 -6.89 1.43
CA PHE A 212 -13.48 -6.40 0.35
C PHE A 212 -14.92 -6.84 0.60
N THR A 213 -15.87 -5.93 0.44
CA THR A 213 -17.29 -6.26 0.60
C THR A 213 -17.85 -6.81 -0.71
N VAL A 214 -18.44 -8.00 -0.64
CA VAL A 214 -19.09 -8.67 -1.77
C VAL A 214 -20.58 -8.82 -1.46
N PRO A 215 -21.44 -8.08 -2.17
CA PRO A 215 -22.90 -8.23 -2.04
C PRO A 215 -23.38 -9.64 -2.41
N ASN A 216 -24.29 -10.21 -1.62
CA ASN A 216 -24.91 -11.52 -1.86
C ASN A 216 -23.91 -12.68 -2.03
N ASN A 217 -22.71 -12.59 -1.44
CA ASN A 217 -21.75 -13.69 -1.53
C ASN A 217 -22.33 -14.96 -0.89
N GLY A 218 -22.21 -16.10 -1.55
CA GLY A 218 -22.88 -17.35 -1.13
C GLY A 218 -24.29 -17.54 -1.71
N LYS A 219 -24.86 -16.53 -2.36
CA LYS A 219 -26.18 -16.57 -3.03
C LYS A 219 -26.12 -16.15 -4.50
N LEU A 220 -24.93 -16.10 -5.09
CA LEU A 220 -24.74 -15.61 -6.45
C LEU A 220 -25.27 -16.60 -7.49
N LYS A 221 -25.82 -16.07 -8.60
CA LYS A 221 -26.23 -16.84 -9.78
C LYS A 221 -25.64 -16.24 -11.07
N ASN A 222 -25.51 -17.07 -12.10
CA ASN A 222 -25.06 -16.65 -13.42
C ASN A 222 -25.94 -15.50 -13.95
N GLY A 223 -25.29 -14.45 -14.45
CA GLY A 223 -25.94 -13.24 -14.95
C GLY A 223 -26.14 -12.15 -13.88
N ASP A 224 -25.88 -12.43 -12.61
CA ASP A 224 -25.84 -11.38 -11.59
C ASP A 224 -24.72 -10.38 -11.89
N LYS A 225 -24.97 -9.12 -11.51
CA LYS A 225 -24.00 -8.03 -11.60
C LYS A 225 -23.59 -7.61 -10.20
N ILE A 226 -22.31 -7.80 -9.88
CA ILE A 226 -21.73 -7.46 -8.59
C ILE A 226 -20.93 -6.19 -8.74
N LYS A 227 -21.26 -5.17 -7.95
CA LYS A 227 -20.48 -3.94 -7.85
C LYS A 227 -19.53 -4.04 -6.67
N LEU A 228 -18.25 -4.21 -6.95
CA LEU A 228 -17.18 -4.18 -5.97
C LEU A 228 -16.69 -2.76 -5.76
N GLU A 229 -16.25 -2.46 -4.54
CA GLU A 229 -15.66 -1.18 -4.17
C GLU A 229 -14.26 -1.39 -3.57
N VAL A 230 -13.31 -0.57 -4.01
CA VAL A 230 -11.96 -0.53 -3.45
C VAL A 230 -12.04 0.20 -2.10
N PRO A 231 -11.64 -0.46 -0.98
CA PRO A 231 -11.65 0.18 0.33
C PRO A 231 -10.81 1.47 0.35
N GLU A 232 -11.25 2.48 1.12
CA GLU A 232 -10.52 3.75 1.25
C GLU A 232 -9.08 3.55 1.74
N GLU A 233 -8.86 2.57 2.62
CA GLU A 233 -7.54 2.23 3.14
C GLU A 233 -6.60 1.72 2.04
N VAL A 234 -7.12 0.92 1.11
CA VAL A 234 -6.37 0.45 -0.06
C VAL A 234 -6.05 1.62 -0.99
N VAL A 235 -7.01 2.51 -1.25
CA VAL A 235 -6.78 3.72 -2.06
C VAL A 235 -5.69 4.59 -1.43
N LYS A 236 -5.75 4.78 -0.11
CA LYS A 236 -4.75 5.55 0.64
C LYS A 236 -3.37 4.91 0.52
N GLN A 237 -3.25 3.59 0.75
CA GLN A 237 -1.97 2.89 0.63
C GLN A 237 -1.37 2.99 -0.78
N ILE A 238 -2.22 2.92 -1.82
CA ILE A 238 -1.76 3.11 -3.20
C ILE A 238 -1.22 4.54 -3.38
N ASN A 239 -1.96 5.56 -2.93
CA ASN A 239 -1.56 6.96 -3.09
C ASN A 239 -0.39 7.39 -2.20
N ASP A 240 -0.17 6.71 -1.07
CA ASP A 240 1.00 6.88 -0.22
C ASP A 240 2.25 6.25 -0.87
N SER A 241 2.08 5.43 -1.92
CA SER A 241 3.20 4.90 -2.70
C SER A 241 3.78 5.98 -3.62
N GLU A 242 5.10 6.08 -3.68
CA GLU A 242 5.75 7.07 -4.55
C GLU A 242 5.56 6.76 -6.05
N SER A 243 5.41 5.49 -6.39
CA SER A 243 5.53 5.03 -7.79
C SER A 243 4.19 4.76 -8.48
N THR A 244 3.08 4.73 -7.74
CA THR A 244 1.75 4.40 -8.25
C THR A 244 0.72 5.29 -7.58
N ASN A 245 -0.24 5.80 -8.35
CA ASN A 245 -1.38 6.56 -7.83
C ASN A 245 -2.68 5.89 -8.24
N PHE A 246 -3.67 5.92 -7.35
CA PHE A 246 -5.02 5.50 -7.67
C PHE A 246 -5.69 6.56 -8.57
N LYS A 247 -6.45 6.12 -9.58
CA LYS A 247 -7.18 7.02 -10.48
C LYS A 247 -8.57 6.49 -10.80
N GLY A 248 -9.48 7.44 -11.02
CA GLY A 248 -10.83 7.15 -11.49
C GLY A 248 -11.78 6.78 -10.36
N ASN A 249 -12.77 5.96 -10.69
CA ASN A 249 -13.79 5.50 -9.76
C ASN A 249 -13.25 4.37 -8.86
N THR A 250 -13.71 4.30 -7.62
CA THR A 250 -13.39 3.24 -6.65
C THR A 250 -14.18 1.97 -6.91
N THR A 251 -15.14 1.96 -7.83
CA THR A 251 -16.04 0.82 -8.04
C THR A 251 -15.80 0.10 -9.35
N TYR A 252 -15.96 -1.21 -9.36
CA TYR A 252 -15.87 -2.07 -10.53
C TYR A 252 -17.02 -3.08 -10.57
N GLU A 253 -17.64 -3.25 -11.74
CA GLU A 253 -18.76 -4.18 -11.93
C GLU A 253 -18.27 -5.47 -12.59
N LEU A 254 -18.62 -6.61 -12.00
CA LEU A 254 -18.38 -7.96 -12.52
C LEU A 254 -19.71 -8.64 -12.82
N GLU A 255 -19.74 -9.43 -13.89
CA GLU A 255 -20.85 -10.32 -14.20
C GLU A 255 -20.52 -11.74 -13.76
N VAL A 256 -21.39 -12.35 -12.97
CA VAL A 256 -21.23 -13.73 -12.48
C VAL A 256 -21.42 -14.71 -13.62
N LYS A 257 -20.44 -15.60 -13.81
CA LYS A 257 -20.41 -16.59 -14.89
C LYS A 257 -19.85 -17.92 -14.40
N ASP A 258 -20.04 -18.94 -15.21
CA ASP A 258 -19.43 -20.27 -15.08
C ASP A 258 -19.80 -21.05 -13.81
N LEU A 259 -20.83 -20.62 -13.08
CA LEU A 259 -21.41 -21.42 -12.00
C LEU A 259 -22.16 -22.62 -12.58
N LYS A 260 -21.90 -23.81 -12.04
CA LYS A 260 -22.56 -25.04 -12.50
C LYS A 260 -24.00 -25.10 -12.00
N ASP A 261 -24.88 -25.59 -12.86
CA ASP A 261 -26.26 -25.88 -12.51
C ASP A 261 -26.35 -27.27 -11.89
N ILE A 262 -26.89 -27.37 -10.67
CA ILE A 262 -26.98 -28.65 -9.95
C ILE A 262 -27.74 -29.71 -10.76
N ASN A 263 -28.77 -29.29 -11.50
CA ASN A 263 -29.60 -30.16 -12.31
C ASN A 263 -28.86 -30.74 -13.54
N LYS A 264 -27.66 -30.22 -13.85
CA LYS A 264 -26.82 -30.66 -14.98
C LYS A 264 -25.60 -31.47 -14.55
N LEU A 265 -25.42 -31.71 -13.26
CA LEU A 265 -24.37 -32.59 -12.76
C LEU A 265 -24.70 -34.05 -13.10
N GLU A 266 -23.71 -34.83 -13.52
CA GLU A 266 -23.95 -36.12 -14.18
C GLU A 266 -24.61 -37.18 -13.29
N ASN A 267 -24.48 -37.06 -11.97
CA ASN A 267 -24.94 -38.07 -11.02
C ASN A 267 -26.01 -37.60 -10.04
N VAL A 268 -26.50 -36.36 -10.14
CA VAL A 268 -27.49 -35.82 -9.18
C VAL A 268 -28.78 -36.63 -9.18
N SER A 269 -29.29 -37.06 -10.34
CA SER A 269 -30.50 -37.90 -10.41
C SER A 269 -30.33 -39.21 -9.62
N ALA A 270 -29.18 -39.89 -9.76
CA ALA A 270 -28.91 -41.13 -9.03
C ALA A 270 -28.78 -40.89 -7.51
N LEU A 271 -28.18 -39.77 -7.09
CA LEU A 271 -28.08 -39.41 -5.67
C LEU A 271 -29.46 -39.11 -5.05
N LEU A 272 -30.36 -38.47 -5.80
CA LEU A 272 -31.72 -38.20 -5.35
C LEU A 272 -32.56 -39.49 -5.25
N GLU A 273 -32.33 -40.47 -6.12
CA GLU A 273 -32.91 -41.82 -5.98
C GLU A 273 -32.41 -42.51 -4.71
N ASP A 274 -31.13 -42.37 -4.37
CA ASP A 274 -30.57 -42.91 -3.12
C ASP A 274 -31.17 -42.23 -1.88
N ASN A 275 -31.39 -40.91 -1.91
CA ASN A 275 -32.14 -40.21 -0.86
C ASN A 275 -33.56 -40.79 -0.70
N THR A 276 -34.22 -41.12 -1.80
CA THR A 276 -35.56 -41.74 -1.77
C THR A 276 -35.53 -43.13 -1.13
N LYS A 277 -34.47 -43.92 -1.35
CA LYS A 277 -34.29 -45.22 -0.69
C LYS A 277 -34.11 -45.05 0.82
N LEU A 278 -33.26 -44.09 1.24
CA LEU A 278 -33.07 -43.78 2.66
C LEU A 278 -34.40 -43.46 3.36
N ILE A 279 -35.21 -42.61 2.74
CA ILE A 279 -36.54 -42.24 3.23
C ILE A 279 -37.43 -43.49 3.39
N ASN A 280 -37.47 -44.36 2.38
CA ASN A 280 -38.32 -45.55 2.41
C ASN A 280 -37.87 -46.57 3.47
N ASP A 281 -36.56 -46.73 3.66
CA ASP A 281 -36.01 -47.60 4.69
C ASP A 281 -36.29 -47.05 6.09
N ARG A 282 -36.22 -45.72 6.25
CA ARG A 282 -36.45 -45.01 7.50
C ARG A 282 -37.92 -44.99 7.93
N PHE A 283 -38.84 -44.71 7.00
CA PHE A 283 -40.28 -44.66 7.25
C PHE A 283 -40.98 -45.98 6.89
N LYS A 284 -40.30 -47.10 7.09
CA LYS A 284 -40.86 -48.43 6.83
C LYS A 284 -41.92 -48.80 7.86
N SER A 285 -43.09 -49.21 7.37
CA SER A 285 -44.19 -49.69 8.22
C SER A 285 -43.76 -50.90 9.08
N SER A 286 -44.28 -50.97 10.30
CA SER A 286 -44.06 -52.06 11.26
C SER A 286 -45.36 -52.85 11.52
N SER A 287 -45.30 -53.84 12.41
CA SER A 287 -46.50 -54.54 12.89
C SER A 287 -47.42 -53.66 13.77
N TYR A 288 -46.94 -52.51 14.23
CA TYR A 288 -47.65 -51.63 15.18
C TYR A 288 -48.01 -50.26 14.60
N SER A 289 -47.32 -49.84 13.52
CA SER A 289 -47.51 -48.55 12.86
C SER A 289 -47.45 -48.71 11.34
N LYS A 290 -48.36 -48.04 10.64
CA LYS A 290 -48.28 -47.86 9.19
C LYS A 290 -47.77 -46.47 8.90
N SER A 291 -46.80 -46.37 8.00
CA SER A 291 -46.21 -45.10 7.56
C SER A 291 -46.28 -45.02 6.04
N SER A 292 -46.59 -43.84 5.52
CA SER A 292 -46.57 -43.49 4.10
C SER A 292 -45.80 -42.20 3.92
N THR A 293 -45.07 -42.09 2.81
CA THR A 293 -44.30 -40.91 2.44
C THR A 293 -44.76 -40.35 1.10
N GLU A 294 -44.80 -39.03 0.99
CA GLU A 294 -45.08 -38.29 -0.25
C GLU A 294 -43.96 -37.26 -0.44
N GLN A 295 -43.25 -37.31 -1.58
CA GLN A 295 -42.20 -36.33 -1.87
C GLN A 295 -42.79 -34.95 -2.12
N ILE A 296 -42.28 -33.96 -1.40
CA ILE A 296 -42.73 -32.56 -1.52
C ILE A 296 -41.70 -31.67 -2.22
N GLY A 297 -40.42 -32.02 -2.17
CA GLY A 297 -39.37 -31.24 -2.80
C GLY A 297 -37.98 -31.86 -2.69
N GLN A 298 -37.05 -31.30 -3.45
CA GLN A 298 -35.63 -31.63 -3.42
C GLN A 298 -34.85 -30.32 -3.27
N TYR A 299 -33.84 -30.35 -2.42
CA TYR A 299 -33.13 -29.14 -2.05
C TYR A 299 -31.63 -29.38 -1.96
N PHE A 300 -30.87 -28.32 -2.22
CA PHE A 300 -29.43 -28.31 -2.00
C PHE A 300 -28.98 -27.08 -1.23
N LYS A 301 -27.80 -27.17 -0.62
CA LYS A 301 -27.06 -26.01 -0.14
C LYS A 301 -25.56 -26.26 -0.22
N THR A 302 -24.77 -25.20 -0.35
CA THR A 302 -23.30 -25.29 -0.31
C THR A 302 -22.79 -24.88 1.07
N SER A 303 -21.91 -25.69 1.67
CA SER A 303 -21.45 -25.49 3.05
C SER A 303 -20.30 -24.50 3.20
N ASN A 304 -19.86 -23.85 2.13
CA ASN A 304 -18.93 -22.72 2.22
C ASN A 304 -19.66 -21.42 2.62
N ASN A 305 -20.98 -21.44 2.87
CA ASN A 305 -21.61 -20.43 3.71
C ASN A 305 -20.91 -20.49 5.06
N VAL A 306 -19.96 -19.58 5.28
CA VAL A 306 -19.23 -19.44 6.54
C VAL A 306 -20.18 -18.87 7.60
N GLU A 307 -21.16 -19.65 8.00
CA GLU A 307 -21.55 -19.66 9.40
C GLU A 307 -20.62 -20.66 10.06
N SER A 308 -19.54 -20.13 10.65
CA SER A 308 -18.77 -20.90 11.62
C SER A 308 -19.76 -21.55 12.59
N GLU A 309 -19.61 -22.85 12.86
CA GLU A 309 -20.34 -23.59 13.91
C GLU A 309 -20.18 -22.99 15.34
N PHE A 310 -19.54 -21.82 15.47
CA PHE A 310 -19.28 -21.07 16.70
C PHE A 310 -19.73 -19.59 16.67
N ALA A 311 -20.48 -19.13 15.67
CA ALA A 311 -21.00 -17.76 15.64
C ALA A 311 -22.23 -17.62 16.56
N PHE A 312 -22.01 -17.37 17.85
CA PHE A 312 -23.00 -16.71 18.69
C PHE A 312 -23.06 -15.22 18.27
N GLY A 313 -23.87 -14.93 17.25
CA GLY A 313 -24.04 -13.57 16.73
C GLY A 313 -25.43 -13.39 16.12
N SER A 314 -26.18 -12.44 16.65
CA SER A 314 -27.58 -12.15 16.34
C SER A 314 -27.90 -12.06 14.85
N SER A 315 -28.95 -12.76 14.43
CA SER A 315 -29.69 -12.46 13.20
C SER A 315 -30.30 -11.07 13.35
N ASP A 316 -29.77 -10.08 12.64
CA ASP A 316 -30.49 -8.86 12.29
C ASP A 316 -29.66 -8.12 11.23
N SER A 317 -29.88 -8.45 9.96
CA SER A 317 -29.94 -7.49 8.85
C SER A 317 -30.09 -8.21 7.51
N ASP A 318 -31.02 -7.73 6.69
CA ASP A 318 -31.25 -8.09 5.29
C ASP A 318 -30.07 -7.74 4.35
N ASP A 319 -28.87 -7.49 4.88
CA ASP A 319 -27.67 -7.15 4.11
C ASP A 319 -26.79 -8.39 3.97
N THR A 320 -27.02 -9.16 2.92
CA THR A 320 -26.32 -10.40 2.54
C THR A 320 -24.88 -10.16 2.04
N SER A 321 -24.27 -9.03 2.38
CA SER A 321 -22.91 -8.70 1.98
C SER A 321 -21.88 -9.38 2.88
N GLU A 322 -20.93 -10.09 2.28
CA GLU A 322 -19.83 -10.74 3.00
C GLU A 322 -18.54 -9.94 2.85
N LYS A 323 -17.71 -9.94 3.89
CA LYS A 323 -16.35 -9.42 3.81
C LYS A 323 -15.37 -10.55 3.50
N ILE A 324 -14.65 -10.42 2.40
CA ILE A 324 -13.64 -11.40 1.97
C ILE A 324 -12.26 -10.76 1.91
N SER A 325 -11.22 -11.51 2.24
CA SER A 325 -9.83 -11.12 2.00
C SER A 325 -9.27 -11.86 0.79
N PRO A 326 -8.29 -11.30 0.06
CA PRO A 326 -7.61 -12.04 -1.00
C PRO A 326 -6.94 -13.31 -0.47
N VAL A 327 -7.17 -14.44 -1.14
CA VAL A 327 -6.67 -15.77 -0.76
C VAL A 327 -5.68 -16.30 -1.79
N ASN A 328 -4.85 -17.28 -1.39
CA ASN A 328 -3.92 -17.92 -2.32
C ASN A 328 -4.52 -19.15 -3.01
N ASP A 329 -5.40 -19.86 -2.32
CA ASP A 329 -6.04 -21.07 -2.79
C ASP A 329 -7.52 -21.03 -2.37
N ILE A 330 -8.38 -21.72 -3.11
CA ILE A 330 -9.82 -21.79 -2.83
C ILE A 330 -10.12 -23.20 -2.31
N GLU A 331 -10.88 -23.27 -1.22
CA GLU A 331 -11.36 -24.55 -0.69
C GLU A 331 -12.38 -25.17 -1.64
N ASP A 332 -12.37 -26.50 -1.71
CA ASP A 332 -13.30 -27.21 -2.57
C ASP A 332 -14.75 -26.96 -2.16
N THR A 333 -15.63 -26.84 -3.15
CA THR A 333 -17.06 -26.67 -2.91
C THR A 333 -17.66 -27.97 -2.37
N ARG A 334 -18.36 -27.84 -1.23
CA ARG A 334 -19.09 -28.93 -0.60
C ARG A 334 -20.59 -28.71 -0.72
N VAL A 335 -21.34 -29.77 -1.03
CA VAL A 335 -22.78 -29.72 -1.33
C VAL A 335 -23.53 -30.66 -0.40
N THR A 336 -24.60 -30.15 0.19
CA THR A 336 -25.63 -30.95 0.86
C THR A 336 -26.81 -31.11 -0.07
N LEU A 337 -27.33 -32.33 -0.21
CA LEU A 337 -28.44 -32.67 -1.09
C LEU A 337 -29.47 -33.51 -0.33
N ILE A 338 -30.69 -33.01 -0.22
CA ILE A 338 -31.77 -33.62 0.54
C ILE A 338 -33.04 -33.80 -0.31
N THR A 339 -33.84 -34.79 0.07
CA THR A 339 -35.22 -34.95 -0.40
C THR A 339 -36.14 -34.75 0.79
N ALA A 340 -37.10 -33.84 0.65
CA ALA A 340 -38.12 -33.58 1.64
C ALA A 340 -39.39 -34.38 1.33
N VAL A 341 -40.07 -34.82 2.40
CA VAL A 341 -41.27 -35.65 2.34
C VAL A 341 -42.29 -35.25 3.39
N LYS A 342 -43.56 -35.37 3.01
CA LYS A 342 -44.66 -35.48 3.95
C LYS A 342 -44.78 -36.93 4.41
N VAL A 343 -44.74 -37.16 5.71
CA VAL A 343 -44.88 -38.47 6.34
C VAL A 343 -46.25 -38.52 7.01
N THR A 344 -47.04 -39.55 6.70
CA THR A 344 -48.29 -39.85 7.39
C THR A 344 -48.14 -41.15 8.16
N GLU A 345 -48.22 -41.07 9.48
CA GLU A 345 -48.13 -42.23 10.37
C GLU A 345 -49.49 -42.54 10.98
N THR A 346 -49.86 -43.81 11.04
CA THR A 346 -51.09 -44.27 11.68
C THR A 346 -50.75 -45.41 12.62
N SER A 347 -51.05 -45.24 13.90
CA SER A 347 -50.92 -46.31 14.89
C SER A 347 -52.28 -46.98 15.13
N LYS A 348 -52.25 -48.18 15.72
CA LYS A 348 -53.48 -48.92 16.04
C LYS A 348 -54.34 -48.22 17.11
N TYR A 349 -53.77 -47.29 17.87
CA TYR A 349 -54.40 -46.72 19.07
C TYR A 349 -54.39 -45.18 19.09
N SER A 350 -54.00 -44.52 17.99
CA SER A 350 -53.95 -43.07 17.87
C SER A 350 -54.52 -42.63 16.52
N ASP A 351 -54.92 -41.36 16.46
CA ASP A 351 -55.25 -40.72 15.20
C ASP A 351 -54.01 -40.64 14.28
N PRO A 352 -54.20 -40.54 12.95
CA PRO A 352 -53.11 -40.33 12.02
C PRO A 352 -52.39 -39.01 12.30
N GLU A 353 -51.06 -39.06 12.27
CA GLU A 353 -50.18 -37.92 12.46
C GLU A 353 -49.48 -37.59 11.14
N VAL A 354 -49.34 -36.29 10.85
CA VAL A 354 -48.68 -35.79 9.65
C VAL A 354 -47.49 -34.93 10.07
N LYS A 355 -46.33 -35.18 9.48
CA LYS A 355 -45.08 -34.46 9.72
C LYS A 355 -44.28 -34.29 8.44
N TYR A 356 -43.42 -33.28 8.36
CA TYR A 356 -42.65 -32.94 7.16
C TYR A 356 -41.14 -33.17 7.33
N ALA A 357 -40.63 -34.35 7.01
CA ALA A 357 -39.22 -34.69 7.23
C ALA A 357 -38.35 -34.47 5.98
N TYR A 358 -37.03 -34.48 6.14
CA TYR A 358 -36.11 -34.69 5.04
C TYR A 358 -35.05 -35.75 5.35
N SER A 359 -34.49 -36.34 4.31
CA SER A 359 -33.28 -37.16 4.43
C SER A 359 -32.39 -37.00 3.20
N GLY A 360 -31.09 -37.21 3.39
CA GLY A 360 -30.12 -37.20 2.32
C GLY A 360 -28.70 -37.26 2.84
N TYR A 361 -27.79 -36.55 2.17
CA TYR A 361 -26.39 -36.52 2.56
C TYR A 361 -25.84 -35.09 2.53
N SER A 362 -24.97 -34.80 3.49
CA SER A 362 -24.17 -33.58 3.58
C SER A 362 -22.74 -33.81 3.10
N ASN A 363 -22.05 -32.72 2.75
CA ASN A 363 -20.62 -32.69 2.43
C ASN A 363 -20.17 -33.53 1.21
N TYR A 364 -21.02 -33.66 0.18
CA TYR A 364 -20.53 -34.12 -1.12
C TYR A 364 -19.48 -33.16 -1.64
N LEU A 365 -18.36 -33.68 -2.13
CA LEU A 365 -17.36 -32.89 -2.82
C LEU A 365 -17.79 -32.63 -4.27
N LEU A 366 -17.78 -31.37 -4.71
CA LEU A 366 -18.05 -31.02 -6.11
C LEU A 366 -16.76 -31.17 -6.94
N GLU A 367 -16.54 -32.36 -7.49
CA GLU A 367 -15.38 -32.65 -8.34
C GLU A 367 -15.78 -32.68 -9.82
N GLY A 368 -15.25 -31.74 -10.60
CA GLY A 368 -15.60 -31.64 -12.02
C GLY A 368 -17.12 -31.45 -12.17
N ASN A 369 -17.79 -32.30 -12.94
CA ASN A 369 -19.24 -32.19 -13.16
C ASN A 369 -20.07 -33.19 -12.32
N ARG A 370 -19.56 -33.60 -11.15
CA ARG A 370 -20.14 -34.65 -10.32
C ARG A 370 -20.05 -34.32 -8.83
N LEU A 371 -20.92 -34.92 -8.05
CA LEU A 371 -20.86 -34.93 -6.58
C LEU A 371 -20.27 -36.25 -6.09
N THR A 372 -19.15 -36.22 -5.39
CA THR A 372 -18.45 -37.42 -4.90
C THR A 372 -18.53 -37.52 -3.38
N LYS A 373 -18.62 -38.76 -2.87
CA LYS A 373 -18.55 -39.04 -1.44
C LYS A 373 -17.10 -39.18 -1.04
N ASP A 374 -16.74 -38.63 0.12
CA ASP A 374 -15.48 -38.89 0.79
C ASP A 374 -15.71 -39.21 2.28
N ASP A 375 -14.65 -39.20 3.08
CA ASP A 375 -14.68 -39.48 4.52
C ASP A 375 -15.43 -38.43 5.35
N THR A 376 -15.72 -37.26 4.77
CA THR A 376 -16.49 -36.18 5.41
C THR A 376 -17.98 -36.22 5.07
N THR A 377 -18.36 -36.99 4.05
CA THR A 377 -19.76 -37.14 3.62
C THR A 377 -20.56 -37.92 4.65
N ARG A 378 -21.69 -37.35 5.12
CA ARG A 378 -22.53 -37.95 6.15
C ARG A 378 -23.98 -37.99 5.72
N GLU A 379 -24.66 -39.10 6.04
CA GLU A 379 -26.12 -39.12 6.00
C GLU A 379 -26.66 -38.07 6.98
N ILE A 380 -27.68 -37.35 6.55
CA ILE A 380 -28.37 -36.37 7.39
C ILE A 380 -29.88 -36.56 7.26
N ASP A 381 -30.57 -36.22 8.33
CA ASP A 381 -32.01 -36.32 8.42
C ASP A 381 -32.53 -35.36 9.50
N GLU A 382 -33.76 -34.89 9.29
CA GLU A 382 -34.52 -34.15 10.29
C GLU A 382 -35.80 -34.93 10.57
N LEU A 383 -35.87 -35.52 11.77
CA LEU A 383 -36.95 -36.43 12.18
C LEU A 383 -37.99 -35.78 13.08
N ASN A 384 -37.64 -34.65 13.69
CA ASN A 384 -38.50 -33.87 14.56
C ASN A 384 -39.04 -32.68 13.78
N SER A 385 -39.80 -32.95 12.73
CA SER A 385 -40.24 -31.89 11.84
C SER A 385 -41.65 -31.42 12.15
N GLU A 386 -41.82 -30.12 11.99
CA GLU A 386 -43.04 -29.33 12.04
C GLU A 386 -44.29 -30.07 11.54
N GLU A 387 -45.40 -29.85 12.25
CA GLU A 387 -46.73 -30.34 11.86
C GLU A 387 -47.31 -29.53 10.67
N ASP A 388 -46.67 -28.40 10.32
CA ASP A 388 -47.09 -27.46 9.30
C ASP A 388 -46.05 -27.31 8.15
N LEU A 389 -46.56 -27.24 6.91
CA LEU A 389 -45.73 -27.16 5.71
C LEU A 389 -45.06 -25.79 5.54
N GLU A 390 -45.74 -24.72 5.94
CA GLU A 390 -45.19 -23.36 5.85
C GLU A 390 -44.02 -23.20 6.81
N GLU A 391 -44.17 -23.71 8.05
CA GLU A 391 -43.09 -23.73 9.04
C GLU A 391 -41.88 -24.57 8.57
N PHE A 392 -42.14 -25.72 7.95
CA PHE A 392 -41.08 -26.54 7.36
C PHE A 392 -40.34 -25.83 6.20
N ASN A 393 -41.08 -25.18 5.29
CA ASN A 393 -40.46 -24.41 4.20
C ASN A 393 -39.65 -23.23 4.72
N ASN A 394 -40.17 -22.51 5.71
CA ASN A 394 -39.45 -21.42 6.37
C ASN A 394 -38.14 -21.93 7.01
N THR A 395 -38.17 -23.13 7.60
CA THR A 395 -36.98 -23.79 8.17
C THR A 395 -35.95 -24.15 7.09
N LEU A 396 -36.38 -24.65 5.93
CA LEU A 396 -35.48 -24.92 4.82
C LEU A 396 -34.82 -23.63 4.30
N ASP A 397 -35.63 -22.58 4.09
CA ASP A 397 -35.16 -21.29 3.60
C ASP A 397 -34.20 -20.63 4.61
N SER A 398 -34.52 -20.64 5.91
CA SER A 398 -33.64 -20.10 6.96
C SER A 398 -32.32 -20.85 7.06
N ASN A 399 -32.33 -22.16 6.80
CA ASN A 399 -31.15 -23.00 6.77
C ASN A 399 -30.36 -22.92 5.45
N GLY A 400 -30.76 -22.02 4.55
CA GLY A 400 -30.08 -21.72 3.29
C GLY A 400 -30.25 -22.80 2.22
N PHE A 401 -31.29 -23.63 2.32
CA PHE A 401 -31.61 -24.60 1.27
C PHE A 401 -32.24 -23.91 0.07
N ILE A 402 -31.89 -24.39 -1.12
CA ILE A 402 -32.37 -23.91 -2.41
C ILE A 402 -33.08 -25.08 -3.10
N ALA A 403 -34.31 -24.85 -3.53
CA ALA A 403 -35.08 -25.85 -4.28
C ALA A 403 -34.46 -26.12 -5.66
N LEU A 404 -34.45 -27.40 -6.08
CA LEU A 404 -33.93 -27.86 -7.38
C LEU A 404 -34.89 -27.57 -8.54
#